data_AF-A0A1M6W0J2-F1
#
_entry.id   AF-A0A1M6W0J2-F1
#
_cell.length_a   1.000
_cell.length_b   1.000
_cell.length_c   1.000
_cell.angle_alpha   90.00
_cell.angle_beta   90.00
_cell.angle_gamma   90.00
#
_symmetry.space_group_name_H-M   'P 1'
#
loop_
_entity.id
_entity.type
_entity.pdbx_description
1 polymer ?
#
loop_
_entity_poly.entity_id
_entity_poly.type
_entity_poly.pdbx_seq_one_letter_code
_entity_poly.pdbx_strand_id
1 'polypeptide(L)'
;MKWVLAVFGKAGSPFIADEVDKYVKRLRGGVFPLEVVELKESKIDDRFPGNIVFLIGSAYGIDENLKKTADLLLSLSPLTFTHDHARVLFAEQLYRVQMVMQNHPYHHR
;
A
#
# COMPACT_ATOMS: atom_id res chain seq x y z
N MET A 1 -12.27 10.18 -3.78
CA MET A 1 -11.33 9.12 -4.22
C MET A 1 -10.18 9.08 -3.24
N LYS A 2 -9.90 7.91 -2.65
CA LYS A 2 -8.75 7.66 -1.77
C LYS A 2 -7.85 6.58 -2.35
N TRP A 3 -6.64 6.48 -1.83
CA TRP A 3 -5.77 5.33 -2.07
C TRP A 3 -5.95 4.32 -0.95
N VAL A 4 -6.11 3.05 -1.31
CA VAL A 4 -6.26 1.95 -0.37
C VAL A 4 -5.09 1.01 -0.55
N LEU A 5 -4.28 0.83 0.49
CA LEU A 5 -3.28 -0.22 0.56
C LEU A 5 -3.89 -1.43 1.28
N ALA A 6 -4.39 -2.37 0.50
CA ALA A 6 -4.94 -3.63 0.99
C ALA A 6 -3.81 -4.66 1.12
N VAL A 7 -3.70 -5.30 2.30
CA VAL A 7 -2.64 -6.28 2.56
C VAL A 7 -3.25 -7.56 3.14
N PHE A 8 -2.85 -8.71 2.61
CA PHE A 8 -3.27 -9.99 3.19
C PHE A 8 -2.48 -10.30 4.46
N GLY A 9 -3.20 -10.50 5.55
CA GLY A 9 -2.64 -10.76 6.87
C GLY A 9 -2.31 -9.50 7.67
N LYS A 10 -2.09 -9.71 8.98
CA LYS A 10 -1.71 -8.65 9.91
C LYS A 10 -0.24 -8.30 9.78
N ALA A 11 0.13 -7.07 10.11
CA ALA A 11 1.53 -6.71 10.30
C ALA A 11 2.18 -7.68 11.31
N GLY A 12 3.29 -8.32 10.94
CA GLY A 12 3.97 -9.30 11.79
C GLY A 12 4.67 -8.67 13.00
N SER A 13 4.88 -7.35 13.00
CA SER A 13 5.53 -6.61 14.08
C SER A 13 4.81 -5.26 14.34
N PRO A 14 4.65 -4.86 15.62
CA PRO A 14 4.15 -3.52 15.97
C PRO A 14 4.96 -2.39 15.34
N PHE A 15 6.28 -2.57 15.22
CA PHE A 15 7.16 -1.59 14.59
C PHE A 15 6.76 -1.31 13.13
N ILE A 16 6.41 -2.36 12.38
CA ILE A 16 5.98 -2.22 10.98
C ILE A 16 4.63 -1.50 10.91
N ALA A 17 3.70 -1.84 11.80
CA ALA A 17 2.41 -1.18 11.87
C ALA A 17 2.58 0.32 12.17
N ASP A 18 3.45 0.67 13.12
CA ASP A 18 3.76 2.05 13.50
C ASP A 18 4.42 2.82 12.35
N GLU A 19 5.36 2.21 11.63
CA GLU A 19 5.98 2.84 10.46
C GLU A 19 4.99 3.14 9.34
N VAL A 20 4.09 2.21 9.04
CA VAL A 20 3.04 2.43 8.03
C VAL A 20 2.07 3.52 8.49
N ASP A 21 1.69 3.52 9.77
CA ASP A 21 0.77 4.52 10.33
C ASP A 21 1.35 5.94 10.28
N LYS A 22 2.68 6.10 10.36
CA LYS A 22 3.33 7.41 10.12
C LYS A 22 3.02 7.95 8.72
N TYR A 23 3.09 7.12 7.68
CA TYR A 23 2.77 7.53 6.31
C TYR A 23 1.28 7.77 6.12
N VAL A 24 0.42 6.93 6.71
CA VAL A 24 -1.03 7.15 6.71
C VAL A 24 -1.37 8.52 7.32
N LYS A 25 -0.82 8.84 8.48
CA LYS A 25 -1.01 10.15 9.14
C LYS A 25 -0.53 11.31 8.29
N ARG A 26 0.65 11.20 7.66
CA ARG A 26 1.18 12.23 6.76
C ARG A 26 0.31 12.44 5.52
N LEU A 27 -0.28 11.37 4.98
CA LEU A 27 -1.09 11.40 3.77
C LEU A 27 -2.56 11.77 4.03
N ARG A 28 -3.05 11.76 5.28
CA ARG A 28 -4.45 12.09 5.60
C ARG A 28 -4.91 13.44 5.07
N GLY A 29 -4.05 14.46 5.08
CA GLY A 29 -4.33 15.80 4.54
C GLY A 29 -3.87 16.02 3.10
N GLY A 30 -3.33 14.97 2.46
CA GLY A 30 -2.82 15.04 1.10
C GLY A 30 -3.91 15.01 0.03
N VAL A 31 -3.51 15.12 -1.25
CA VAL A 31 -4.42 15.09 -2.39
C VAL A 31 -5.20 13.77 -2.44
N PHE A 32 -4.54 12.66 -2.08
CA PHE A 32 -5.14 11.34 -2.03
C PHE A 32 -4.89 10.68 -0.68
N PRO A 33 -5.82 10.77 0.27
CA PRO A 33 -5.64 10.11 1.56
C PRO A 33 -5.34 8.62 1.41
N LEU A 34 -4.39 8.11 2.19
CA LEU A 34 -4.06 6.69 2.25
C LEU A 34 -4.83 6.02 3.38
N GLU A 35 -5.50 4.93 3.06
CA GLU A 35 -6.08 3.98 4.01
C GLU A 35 -5.36 2.64 3.89
N VAL A 36 -5.10 1.98 5.02
CA VAL A 36 -4.51 0.64 5.03
C VAL A 36 -5.56 -0.33 5.54
N VAL A 37 -5.81 -1.39 4.78
CA VAL A 37 -6.83 -2.41 5.12
C VAL A 37 -6.19 -3.78 5.16
N GLU A 38 -6.32 -4.46 6.29
CA GLU A 38 -5.87 -5.84 6.43
C GLU A 38 -6.99 -6.80 6.02
N LEU A 39 -6.69 -7.62 5.01
CA LEU A 39 -7.61 -8.60 4.46
C LEU A 39 -7.29 -9.98 5.05
N LYS A 40 -8.33 -10.70 5.47
CA LYS A 40 -8.22 -12.07 5.99
C LYS A 40 -8.19 -13.14 4.89
N GLU A 41 -8.81 -12.85 3.76
CA GLU A 41 -8.97 -13.76 2.63
C GLU A 41 -8.62 -13.05 1.33
N SER A 42 -8.26 -13.82 0.29
CA SER A 42 -7.90 -13.37 -1.05
C SER A 42 -9.07 -12.81 -1.87
N LYS A 43 -9.90 -11.97 -1.27
CA LYS A 43 -11.01 -11.28 -1.94
C LYS A 43 -10.91 -9.78 -1.73
N ILE A 44 -10.80 -9.06 -2.85
CA ILE A 44 -11.12 -7.63 -2.90
C ILE A 44 -12.65 -7.58 -2.98
N ASP A 45 -13.27 -7.16 -1.89
CA ASP A 45 -14.71 -6.98 -1.78
C ASP A 45 -15.15 -5.70 -2.52
N ASP A 46 -16.45 -5.54 -2.75
CA ASP A 46 -17.13 -4.34 -3.28
C ASP A 46 -17.00 -3.11 -2.34
N ARG A 47 -16.07 -3.15 -1.38
CA ARG A 47 -15.85 -2.15 -0.32
C ARG A 47 -15.16 -0.88 -0.80
N PHE A 48 -14.58 -0.86 -2.00
CA PHE A 48 -13.77 0.26 -2.48
C PHE A 48 -14.21 0.89 -3.81
N PRO A 49 -15.53 1.15 -4.05
CA PRO A 49 -15.97 1.77 -5.29
C PRO A 49 -15.37 3.17 -5.42
N GLY A 50 -14.83 3.48 -6.60
CA GLY A 50 -14.25 4.79 -6.92
C GLY A 50 -12.92 5.12 -6.23
N ASN A 51 -12.21 4.11 -5.71
CA ASN A 51 -10.88 4.26 -5.11
C ASN A 51 -9.82 3.50 -5.92
N ILE A 52 -8.56 3.93 -5.76
CA ILE A 52 -7.42 3.17 -6.29
C ILE A 52 -6.96 2.21 -5.20
N VAL A 53 -6.97 0.92 -5.51
CA VAL A 53 -6.61 -0.15 -4.57
C VAL A 53 -5.29 -0.77 -4.98
N PHE A 54 -4.34 -0.75 -4.06
CA PHE A 54 -3.06 -1.45 -4.16
C PHE A 54 -3.12 -2.70 -3.28
N LEU A 55 -2.70 -3.84 -3.82
CA LEU A 55 -2.78 -5.13 -3.13
C LEU A 55 -1.38 -5.69 -2.86
N ILE A 56 -1.08 -6.02 -1.60
CA ILE A 56 0.13 -6.76 -1.21
C ILE A 56 -0.25 -8.17 -0.76
N GLY A 57 0.41 -9.15 -1.39
CA GLY A 57 0.26 -10.58 -1.11
C GLY A 57 0.65 -10.99 0.30
N SER A 58 0.23 -12.20 0.70
CA SER A 58 0.75 -12.85 1.91
C SER A 58 2.11 -13.50 1.63
N ALA A 59 2.67 -14.22 2.61
CA ALA A 59 3.85 -15.07 2.39
C ALA A 59 3.67 -16.12 1.28
N TYR A 60 2.43 -16.51 0.98
CA TYR A 60 2.08 -17.45 -0.10
C TYR A 60 1.79 -16.74 -1.44
N GLY A 61 1.92 -15.42 -1.50
CA GLY A 61 1.61 -14.62 -2.69
C GLY A 61 0.14 -14.20 -2.78
N ILE A 62 -0.30 -13.96 -4.01
CA ILE A 62 -1.66 -13.55 -4.38
C ILE A 62 -2.24 -14.67 -5.24
N ASP A 63 -3.53 -14.99 -5.06
CA ASP A 63 -4.23 -15.95 -5.90
C ASP A 63 -4.16 -15.54 -7.39
N GLU A 64 -3.85 -16.48 -8.27
CA GLU A 64 -3.64 -16.20 -9.69
C GLU A 64 -4.92 -15.69 -10.39
N ASN A 65 -6.12 -16.07 -9.93
CA ASN A 65 -7.34 -15.52 -10.50
C ASN A 65 -7.52 -14.05 -10.11
N LEU A 66 -7.23 -13.71 -8.85
CA LEU A 66 -7.25 -12.31 -8.40
C LEU A 66 -6.15 -11.48 -9.09
N LYS A 67 -4.98 -12.05 -9.30
CA LYS A 67 -3.88 -11.37 -10.01
C LYS A 67 -4.25 -11.03 -11.46
N LYS A 68 -5.03 -11.88 -12.13
CA LYS A 68 -5.53 -11.64 -13.50
C LYS A 68 -6.57 -10.52 -13.59
N THR A 69 -7.23 -10.16 -12.48
CA THR A 69 -8.19 -9.04 -12.48
C THR A 69 -7.53 -7.69 -12.17
N ALA A 70 -6.22 -7.66 -11.90
CA ALA A 70 -5.53 -6.41 -11.59
C ALA A 70 -5.35 -5.56 -12.85
N ASP A 71 -5.67 -4.27 -12.76
CA ASP A 71 -5.43 -3.30 -13.84
C ASP A 71 -3.93 -3.15 -14.14
N LEU A 72 -3.09 -3.34 -13.11
CA LEU A 72 -1.64 -3.22 -13.19
C LEU A 72 -0.96 -4.21 -12.25
N LEU A 73 0.08 -4.89 -12.75
CA LEU A 73 1.03 -5.64 -11.94
C LEU A 73 2.31 -4.82 -11.77
N LEU A 74 2.63 -4.44 -10.54
CA LEU A 74 3.78 -3.61 -10.19
C LEU A 74 4.84 -4.42 -9.45
N SER A 75 6.09 -4.32 -9.87
CA SER A 75 7.24 -4.86 -9.14
C SER A 75 7.99 -3.75 -8.42
N LEU A 76 8.23 -3.91 -7.12
CA LEU A 76 9.05 -2.97 -6.33
C LEU A 76 10.55 -3.15 -6.59
N SER A 77 10.97 -4.38 -6.93
CA SER A 77 12.37 -4.76 -7.08
C SER A 77 12.49 -6.18 -7.68
N PRO A 78 13.62 -6.54 -8.29
CA PRO A 78 13.98 -7.94 -8.53
C PRO A 78 14.20 -8.77 -7.26
N LEU A 79 14.37 -8.13 -6.09
CA LEU A 79 14.55 -8.81 -4.81
C LEU A 79 13.22 -9.28 -4.21
N THR A 80 13.25 -10.42 -3.49
CA THR A 80 12.12 -10.89 -2.69
C THR A 80 12.10 -10.20 -1.33
N PHE A 81 11.10 -9.34 -1.12
CA PHE A 81 10.84 -8.75 0.19
C PHE A 81 9.77 -9.54 0.96
N THR A 82 9.81 -9.50 2.29
CA THR A 82 8.65 -9.93 3.09
C THR A 82 7.48 -8.97 2.83
N HIS A 83 6.26 -9.46 2.97
CA HIS A 83 5.06 -8.63 2.81
C HIS A 83 5.05 -7.40 3.75
N ASP A 84 5.61 -7.54 4.96
CA ASP A 84 5.80 -6.42 5.91
C ASP A 84 6.76 -5.35 5.39
N HIS A 85 7.92 -5.73 4.85
CA HIS A 85 8.86 -4.77 4.25
C HIS A 85 8.26 -4.12 3.01
N ALA A 86 7.60 -4.91 2.15
CA ALA A 86 6.91 -4.39 0.98
C ALA A 86 5.84 -3.35 1.36
N ARG A 87 5.11 -3.58 2.46
CA ARG A 87 4.09 -2.65 2.98
C ARG A 87 4.68 -1.29 3.33
N VAL A 88 5.77 -1.26 4.11
CA VAL A 88 6.43 0.00 4.52
C VAL A 88 7.04 0.70 3.31
N LEU A 89 7.80 -0.03 2.49
CA LEU A 89 8.43 0.53 1.29
C LEU A 89 7.39 1.16 0.37
N PHE A 90 6.28 0.45 0.13
CA PHE A 90 5.26 0.95 -0.77
C PHE A 90 4.49 2.15 -0.20
N ALA A 91 4.16 2.14 1.09
CA ALA A 91 3.55 3.29 1.75
C ALA A 91 4.42 4.55 1.67
N GLU A 92 5.74 4.40 1.81
CA GLU A 92 6.70 5.49 1.59
C GLU A 92 6.66 6.00 0.15
N GLN A 93 6.66 5.10 -0.84
CA GLN A 93 6.59 5.50 -2.26
C GLN A 93 5.30 6.25 -2.59
N LEU A 94 4.15 5.85 -2.01
CA LEU A 94 2.90 6.60 -2.16
C LEU A 94 3.02 8.02 -1.57
N TYR A 95 3.66 8.14 -0.40
CA TYR A 95 3.94 9.46 0.19
C TYR A 95 4.84 10.29 -0.75
N ARG A 96 5.91 9.71 -1.28
CA ARG A 96 6.80 10.37 -2.25
C ARG A 96 6.06 10.88 -3.48
N VAL A 97 5.19 10.06 -4.07
CA VAL A 97 4.38 10.46 -5.23
C VAL A 97 3.56 11.71 -4.91
N GLN A 98 2.91 11.77 -3.75
CA GLN A 98 2.12 12.96 -3.38
C GLN A 98 2.97 14.20 -3.15
N MET A 99 4.13 14.06 -2.51
CA MET A 99 5.04 15.21 -2.33
C MET A 99 5.51 15.77 -3.68
N VAL A 100 5.82 14.88 -4.64
CA VAL A 100 6.14 15.28 -6.03
C VAL A 100 4.96 15.98 -6.69
N MET A 101 3.74 15.43 -6.59
CA MET A 101 2.54 16.04 -7.17
C MET A 101 2.20 17.41 -6.57
N GLN A 102 2.54 17.63 -5.31
CA GLN A 102 2.32 18.90 -4.60
C GLN A 102 3.46 19.91 -4.80
N ASN A 103 4.49 19.57 -5.59
CA ASN A 103 5.74 20.36 -5.70
C ASN A 103 6.38 20.66 -4.34
N HIS A 104 6.12 19.82 -3.32
CA HIS A 104 6.74 19.99 -2.02
C HIS A 104 8.16 19.40 -2.06
N PRO A 105 9.18 20.06 -1.49
CA PRO A 105 10.49 19.45 -1.33
C PRO A 105 10.34 18.17 -0.50
N TYR A 106 10.49 17.02 -1.16
CA TYR A 106 10.48 15.71 -0.53
C TYR A 106 11.82 15.42 0.16
N HIS A 107 12.92 15.97 -0.37
CA HIS A 107 14.24 15.86 0.21
C HIS A 107 14.52 17.03 1.15
N HIS A 108 14.84 16.73 2.41
CA HIS A 108 15.56 17.67 3.26
C HIS A 108 16.90 18.00 2.55
N ARG A 109 17.13 19.28 2.28
CA ARG A 109 18.47 19.84 2.31
C ARG A 109 18.74 20.32 3.72
#